data_AF-A0AAT9P8W7-F1
#
_entry.id   AF-A0AAT9P8W7-F1
#
_cell.length_a   1.000
_cell.length_b   1.000
_cell.length_c   1.000
_cell.angle_alpha   90.00
_cell.angle_beta   90.00
_cell.angle_gamma   90.00
#
_symmetry.space_group_name_H-M   'P 1'
#
loop_
_entity.id
_entity.type
_entity.pdbx_description
1 polymer ?
#
loop_
_entity_poly.entity_id
_entity_poly.type
_entity_poly.pdbx_seq_one_letter_code
_entity_poly.pdbx_strand_id
1 'polypeptide(L)'
;MILLNEKLKGLRKKKGKTQQQMAEDLSISIQSINKWENGKCLPDAINLLNISKYFNVSIDDLLNNKINGKLVESKKFKFFNIFN
;
A
#
# COMPACT_ATOMS: atom_id res chain seq x y z
N MET A 1 5.23 -12.43 -0.71
CA MET A 1 5.30 -11.17 0.05
C MET A 1 4.35 -10.21 -0.64
N ILE A 2 3.29 -9.74 0.02
CA ILE A 2 2.29 -8.86 -0.63
C ILE A 2 2.61 -7.42 -0.27
N LEU A 3 3.13 -6.69 -1.22
CA LEU A 3 3.55 -5.30 -1.04
C LEU A 3 2.34 -4.35 -1.00
N LEU A 4 2.50 -3.17 -0.37
CA LEU A 4 1.45 -2.14 -0.25
C LEU A 4 0.80 -1.83 -1.61
N ASN A 5 1.58 -1.76 -2.68
CA ASN A 5 1.11 -1.44 -4.02
C ASN A 5 0.08 -2.46 -4.54
N GLU A 6 0.29 -3.75 -4.28
CA GLU A 6 -0.63 -4.82 -4.69
C GLU A 6 -1.93 -4.77 -3.87
N LYS A 7 -1.82 -4.52 -2.57
CA LYS A 7 -3.00 -4.36 -1.70
C LYS A 7 -3.84 -3.17 -2.09
N LEU A 8 -3.20 -2.02 -2.32
CA LEU A 8 -3.90 -0.79 -2.70
C LEU A 8 -4.68 -1.00 -3.99
N LYS A 9 -4.03 -1.60 -4.99
CA LYS A 9 -4.64 -1.97 -6.27
C LYS A 9 -5.78 -2.97 -6.09
N GLY A 10 -5.62 -3.95 -5.20
CA GLY A 10 -6.65 -4.92 -4.84
C GLY A 10 -7.88 -4.28 -4.20
N LEU A 11 -7.67 -3.41 -3.20
CA LEU A 11 -8.74 -2.67 -2.52
C LEU A 11 -9.50 -1.77 -3.50
N ARG A 12 -8.79 -1.04 -4.37
CA ARG A 12 -9.42 -0.21 -5.40
C ARG A 12 -10.28 -1.04 -6.34
N LYS A 13 -9.76 -2.17 -6.85
CA LYS A 13 -10.50 -3.08 -7.73
C LYS A 13 -11.71 -3.70 -7.04
N LYS A 14 -11.58 -4.10 -5.76
CA LYS A 14 -12.70 -4.64 -4.97
C LYS A 14 -13.83 -3.62 -4.79
N LYS A 15 -13.50 -2.32 -4.76
CA LYS A 15 -14.47 -1.22 -4.72
C LYS A 15 -15.03 -0.84 -6.11
N GLY A 16 -14.59 -1.51 -7.18
CA GLY A 16 -15.05 -1.27 -8.55
C GLY A 16 -14.58 0.04 -9.17
N LYS A 17 -13.50 0.65 -8.65
CA LYS A 17 -13.06 1.99 -9.02
C LYS A 17 -11.88 1.98 -10.00
N THR A 18 -11.86 2.91 -10.95
CA THR A 18 -10.67 3.20 -11.76
C THR A 18 -9.62 3.98 -10.94
N GLN A 19 -8.38 4.06 -11.41
CA GLN A 19 -7.36 4.91 -10.76
C GLN A 19 -7.80 6.37 -10.71
N GLN A 20 -8.47 6.84 -11.77
CA GLN A 20 -9.03 8.19 -11.85
C GLN A 20 -10.11 8.43 -10.79
N GLN A 21 -11.09 7.54 -10.68
CA GLN A 21 -12.16 7.70 -9.69
C GLN A 21 -11.64 7.66 -8.25
N MET A 22 -10.64 6.81 -7.96
CA MET A 22 -10.02 6.79 -6.63
C MET A 22 -9.22 8.08 -6.35
N ALA A 23 -8.55 8.62 -7.36
CA ALA A 23 -7.82 9.87 -7.26
C ALA A 23 -8.78 11.04 -6.95
N GLU A 24 -9.91 11.10 -7.67
CA GLU A 24 -10.99 12.07 -7.44
C GLU A 24 -11.58 11.91 -6.03
N ASP A 25 -11.98 10.70 -5.63
CA ASP A 25 -12.58 10.41 -4.32
C ASP A 25 -11.65 10.81 -3.15
N LEU A 26 -10.33 10.71 -3.34
CA LEU A 26 -9.32 11.04 -2.33
C LEU A 26 -8.74 12.45 -2.46
N SER A 27 -9.13 13.21 -3.50
CA SER A 27 -8.52 14.50 -3.85
C SER A 27 -6.98 14.44 -4.01
N ILE A 28 -6.51 13.39 -4.69
CA ILE A 28 -5.09 13.10 -4.94
C ILE A 28 -4.86 13.06 -6.45
N SER A 29 -3.63 13.33 -6.91
CA SER A 29 -3.32 13.19 -8.33
C SER A 29 -3.36 11.74 -8.81
N ILE A 30 -3.87 11.50 -10.02
CA ILE A 30 -3.87 10.17 -10.66
C ILE A 30 -2.44 9.62 -10.76
N GLN A 31 -1.45 10.50 -10.99
CA GLN A 31 -0.04 10.14 -11.04
C GLN A 31 0.46 9.58 -9.71
N SER A 32 0.02 10.14 -8.57
CA SER A 32 0.34 9.60 -7.25
C SER A 32 -0.24 8.20 -7.07
N ILE A 33 -1.53 8.01 -7.38
CA ILE A 33 -2.18 6.69 -7.33
C ILE A 33 -1.43 5.68 -8.20
N ASN A 34 -1.07 6.07 -9.43
CA ASN A 34 -0.32 5.22 -10.35
C ASN A 34 1.05 4.83 -9.78
N LYS A 35 1.81 5.79 -9.25
CA LYS A 35 3.11 5.53 -8.62
C LYS A 35 2.98 4.57 -7.45
N TRP A 36 1.96 4.73 -6.60
CA TRP A 36 1.73 3.86 -5.46
C TRP A 36 1.34 2.45 -5.87
N GLU A 37 0.41 2.28 -6.82
CA GLU A 37 -0.01 0.95 -7.27
C GLU A 37 1.04 0.19 -8.10
N ASN A 38 2.01 0.92 -8.67
CA ASN A 38 3.16 0.36 -9.38
C ASN A 38 4.42 0.25 -8.51
N GLY A 39 4.34 0.55 -7.21
CA GLY A 39 5.47 0.45 -6.28
C GLY A 39 6.61 1.41 -6.55
N LYS A 40 6.37 2.51 -7.26
CA LYS A 40 7.38 3.54 -7.58
C LYS A 40 7.70 4.44 -6.39
N CYS A 41 6.73 4.68 -5.52
CA CYS A 41 6.92 5.33 -4.23
C CYS A 41 5.81 4.89 -3.25
N LEU A 42 5.97 5.26 -1.98
CA LEU A 42 4.94 5.06 -0.96
C LEU A 42 4.09 6.35 -0.81
N PRO A 43 2.83 6.23 -0.36
CA PRO A 43 2.07 7.37 0.13
C PRO A 43 2.71 7.89 1.42
N ASP A 44 2.66 9.20 1.64
CA ASP A 44 3.03 9.80 2.93
C ASP A 44 2.00 9.46 4.04
N ALA A 45 2.27 9.89 5.26
CA ALA A 45 1.42 9.60 6.42
C ALA A 45 -0.02 10.11 6.27
N ILE A 46 -0.22 11.29 5.66
CA ILE A 46 -1.54 11.89 5.47
C ILE A 46 -2.34 11.06 4.45
N ASN A 47 -1.69 10.70 3.35
CA ASN A 47 -2.29 9.88 2.31
C ASN A 47 -2.58 8.46 2.80
N LEU A 48 -1.70 7.86 3.61
CA LEU A 48 -1.96 6.56 4.26
C LEU A 48 -3.20 6.63 5.17
N LEU A 49 -3.37 7.69 5.95
CA LEU A 49 -4.55 7.90 6.78
C LEU A 49 -5.82 8.05 5.94
N ASN A 50 -5.75 8.81 4.84
CA ASN A 50 -6.89 9.00 3.93
C ASN A 50 -7.29 7.68 3.26
N ILE A 51 -6.32 6.89 2.79
CA ILE A 51 -6.53 5.57 2.21
C ILE A 51 -7.15 4.61 3.23
N SER A 52 -6.62 4.60 4.46
CA SER A 52 -7.13 3.80 5.58
C SER A 52 -8.61 4.09 5.83
N LYS A 53 -8.99 5.36 5.93
CA LYS A 53 -10.39 5.78 6.12
C LYS A 53 -11.25 5.42 4.90
N TYR A 54 -10.78 5.68 3.69
CA TYR A 54 -11.54 5.46 2.46
C TYR A 54 -11.87 3.97 2.21
N PHE A 55 -10.99 3.06 2.60
CA PHE A 55 -11.21 1.62 2.47
C PHE A 55 -11.68 0.93 3.75
N ASN A 56 -11.82 1.68 4.86
CA ASN A 56 -12.15 1.15 6.18
C ASN A 56 -11.22 0.01 6.61
N VAL A 57 -9.90 0.25 6.48
CA VAL A 57 -8.83 -0.69 6.88
C VAL A 57 -7.84 0.04 7.77
N SER A 58 -7.14 -0.67 8.65
CA SER A 58 -6.09 -0.03 9.45
C SER A 58 -4.85 0.28 8.60
N ILE A 59 -4.05 1.28 9.02
CA ILE A 59 -2.73 1.54 8.41
C ILE A 59 -1.83 0.31 8.56
N ASP A 60 -1.94 -0.41 9.68
CA ASP A 60 -1.26 -1.69 9.91
C ASP A 60 -1.58 -2.70 8.81
N ASP A 61 -2.85 -2.86 8.45
CA ASP A 61 -3.27 -3.78 7.38
C ASP A 61 -2.74 -3.37 6.01
N LEU A 62 -2.63 -2.06 5.74
CA LEU A 62 -2.04 -1.55 4.50
C LEU A 62 -0.55 -1.90 4.42
N LEU A 63 0.19 -1.71 5.51
CA LEU A 63 1.66 -1.85 5.52
C LEU A 63 2.15 -3.28 5.77
N ASN A 64 1.44 -4.08 6.58
CA ASN A 64 1.94 -5.37 7.05
C ASN A 64 1.72 -6.54 6.09
N ASN A 65 2.74 -7.36 5.89
CA ASN A 65 2.63 -8.60 5.14
C ASN A 65 1.84 -9.65 5.96
N LYS A 66 0.51 -9.60 5.91
CA LYS A 66 -0.34 -10.68 6.45
C LYS A 66 -0.57 -11.72 5.34
N ILE A 67 -0.02 -12.92 5.51
CA ILE A 67 -0.42 -14.09 4.72
C ILE A 67 -1.26 -14.96 5.67
N ASN A 68 -2.52 -15.22 5.31
CA ASN A 68 -3.45 -16.01 6.12
C ASN A 68 -3.60 -15.51 7.59
N GLY A 69 -3.64 -14.19 7.78
CA GLY A 69 -3.80 -13.58 9.11
C GLY A 69 -2.56 -13.59 10.00
N LYS A 70 -1.44 -14.20 9.54
CA LYS A 70 -0.17 -14.22 10.27
C LYS A 70 0.78 -13.17 9.70
N LEU A 71 1.40 -12.39 10.59
CA LEU A 71 2.52 -11.52 10.23
C LEU A 71 3.67 -12.42 9.74
N VAL A 72 4.09 -12.21 8.50
CA VAL A 72 5.28 -12.88 7.96
C VAL A 72 6.44 -11.92 8.13
N GLU A 73 7.43 -12.31 8.95
CA GLU A 73 8.66 -11.56 9.10
C GLU A 73 9.29 -11.28 7.72
N SER A 74 9.74 -10.04 7.54
CA SER A 74 10.61 -9.72 6.42
C SER A 74 11.87 -10.57 6.57
N LYS A 75 12.27 -11.30 5.51
CA LYS A 75 13.62 -11.87 5.44
C LYS A 75 14.59 -10.73 5.78
N LYS A 76 15.31 -10.83 6.90
CA LYS A 76 16.42 -9.93 7.25
C LYS A 76 17.21 -9.69 5.96
N PHE A 77 17.17 -8.48 5.42
CA PHE A 77 18.05 -8.10 4.33
C PHE A 77 19.46 -8.38 4.83
N LYS A 78 20.27 -9.09 4.04
CA LYS A 78 21.68 -9.44 4.28
C LYS A 78 22.60 -8.20 4.37
N PHE A 79 22.15 -7.09 4.95
CA PHE A 79 22.96 -5.89 5.14
C PHE A 79 24.06 -6.08 6.20
N PHE A 80 23.93 -7.08 7.09
CA PHE A 80 24.89 -7.30 8.18
C PHE A 80 26.10 -8.18 7.80
N ASN A 81 26.13 -8.80 6.61
CA ASN A 81 27.20 -9.74 6.24
C ASN A 81 28.33 -9.12 5.38
N ILE A 82 28.45 -7.78 5.33
CA ILE A 82 29.52 -7.08 4.59
C ILE A 82 30.50 -6.38 5.57
N PHE A 83 30.24 -6.41 6.88
CA PHE A 83 31.07 -5.78 7.90
C PHE A 83 31.67 -6.77 8.94
N ASN A 84 31.81 -8.05 8.59
CA ASN A 84 32.65 -8.99 9.34
C ASN A 84 33.67 -9.64 8.41
#